data_AF-A0A1Q7CQI3-F1
#
_entry.id   AF-A0A1Q7CQI3-F1
#
_cell.length_a   1.000
_cell.length_b   1.000
_cell.length_c   1.000
_cell.angle_alpha   90.00
_cell.angle_beta   90.00
_cell.angle_gamma   90.00
#
_symmetry.space_group_name_H-M   'P 1'
#
loop_
_entity.id
_entity.type
_entity.pdbx_description
1 polymer ?
#
loop_
_entity_poly.entity_id
_entity_poly.type
_entity_poly.pdbx_seq_one_letter_code
_entity_poly.pdbx_strand_id
1 'polypeptide(L)'
;MIRSLGLFVAMIATSLLLATVAQAGPPLICHTIEIGQAKSLPWNGHNWNLSGGESYDTKNLVRDTLEILVPDTPILVRMETLRRATLYARKDPVAAKELLARLHARATSAESSGHPEALAWFDVGYLAETYKQWIGQNLPHMTDGMRMDANPAAGVDGYALVKKAVALRSAALHGDDPQMEFAAALITLSGPQAEHREYAQKAIAGAKTDSLLAQNLATRFLGPQTETMSQLLAKN
;
A
#
# COMPACT_ATOMS: atom_id res chain seq x y z
N MET A 1 13.06 76.86 5.96
CA MET A 1 13.47 76.41 7.31
C MET A 1 12.84 75.05 7.58
N ILE A 2 13.67 74.14 8.07
CA ILE A 2 13.47 72.70 8.24
C ILE A 2 12.25 72.37 9.11
N ARG A 3 11.45 71.38 8.69
CA ARG A 3 10.77 70.45 9.60
C ARG A 3 10.52 69.11 8.91
N SER A 4 11.43 68.19 9.23
CA SER A 4 11.37 66.75 9.07
C SER A 4 10.10 66.14 9.68
N LEU A 5 9.46 65.21 8.97
CA LEU A 5 8.81 64.08 9.62
C LEU A 5 8.76 62.90 8.64
N GLY A 6 9.73 62.00 8.78
CA GLY A 6 9.70 60.70 8.11
C GLY A 6 8.62 59.82 8.73
N LEU A 7 8.11 58.88 7.94
CA LEU A 7 7.60 57.59 8.37
C LEU A 7 7.54 56.68 7.13
N PHE A 8 8.68 56.06 6.86
CA PHE A 8 8.73 54.78 6.16
C PHE A 8 8.15 53.72 7.11
N VAL A 9 7.01 53.12 6.76
CA VAL A 9 6.68 51.78 7.23
C VAL A 9 6.14 51.00 6.03
N ALA A 10 7.02 50.18 5.47
CA ALA A 10 6.70 49.22 4.44
C ALA A 10 5.75 48.15 5.01
N MET A 11 4.54 48.04 4.48
CA MET A 11 3.66 46.89 4.70
C MET A 11 4.20 45.71 3.88
N ILE A 12 5.03 44.87 4.49
CA ILE A 12 5.28 43.52 3.98
C ILE A 12 4.23 42.62 4.62
N ALA A 13 3.11 42.41 3.90
CA ALA A 13 2.12 41.41 4.27
C ALA A 13 2.72 40.02 3.97
N THR A 14 3.17 39.33 5.01
CA THR A 14 3.67 37.96 4.92
C THR A 14 2.50 37.01 4.65
N SER A 15 2.24 36.74 3.37
CA SER A 15 1.30 35.69 2.95
C SER A 15 1.86 34.33 3.39
N LEU A 16 1.37 33.81 4.53
CA LEU A 16 1.53 32.40 4.88
C LEU A 16 0.75 31.57 3.86
N LEU A 17 1.46 31.11 2.82
CA LEU A 17 1.01 30.01 1.99
C LEU A 17 0.89 28.79 2.90
N LEU A 18 -0.33 28.47 3.33
CA LEU A 18 -0.69 27.12 3.74
C LEU A 18 -0.49 26.23 2.53
N ALA A 19 0.73 25.72 2.35
CA ALA A 19 0.98 24.60 1.48
C ALA A 19 0.17 23.44 2.07
N THR A 20 -1.04 23.26 1.57
CA THR A 20 -1.74 21.99 1.69
C THR A 20 -0.81 21.01 0.99
N VAL A 21 -0.08 20.23 1.79
CA VAL A 21 0.64 19.08 1.27
C VAL A 21 -0.46 18.23 0.67
N ALA A 22 -0.57 18.24 -0.65
CA ALA A 22 -1.48 17.36 -1.35
C ALA A 22 -1.11 15.95 -0.88
N GLN A 23 -1.97 15.34 -0.08
CA GLN A 23 -1.85 13.95 0.29
C GLN A 23 -1.91 13.20 -1.03
N ALA A 24 -0.74 12.85 -1.57
CA ALA A 24 -0.63 11.90 -2.64
C ALA A 24 -1.44 10.66 -2.20
N GLY A 25 -2.21 10.06 -3.11
CA GLY A 25 -3.41 9.25 -2.80
C GLY A 25 -3.23 8.05 -1.84
N PRO A 26 -4.17 7.11 -1.77
CA PRO A 26 -4.01 5.99 -0.85
C PRO A 26 -2.72 5.18 -1.15
N PRO A 27 -1.76 5.07 -0.22
CA PRO A 27 -0.41 4.60 -0.53
C PRO A 27 -0.36 3.15 -1.00
N LEU A 28 -1.25 2.29 -0.49
CA LEU A 28 -1.31 0.88 -0.89
C LEU A 28 -1.88 0.68 -2.30
N ILE A 29 -2.42 1.73 -2.92
CA ILE A 29 -3.05 1.69 -4.24
C ILE A 29 -2.24 2.50 -5.25
N CYS A 30 -1.89 3.73 -4.88
CA CYS A 30 -1.26 4.71 -5.74
C CYS A 30 0.24 4.46 -5.95
N HIS A 31 0.88 3.65 -5.09
CA HIS A 31 2.27 3.26 -5.25
C HIS A 31 2.36 1.92 -5.95
N THR A 32 2.84 1.91 -7.19
CA THR A 32 3.23 0.67 -7.88
C THR A 32 4.43 0.07 -7.17
N ILE A 33 4.37 -1.22 -6.85
CA ILE A 33 5.46 -1.94 -6.20
C ILE A 33 6.36 -2.53 -7.29
N GLU A 34 7.66 -2.23 -7.22
CA GLU A 34 8.66 -2.78 -8.12
C GLU A 34 8.94 -4.24 -7.77
N ILE A 35 8.76 -5.12 -8.77
CA ILE A 35 8.87 -6.58 -8.62
C ILE A 35 9.96 -7.20 -9.50
N GLY A 36 10.81 -6.36 -10.10
CA GLY A 36 11.87 -6.78 -11.01
C GLY A 36 11.29 -7.47 -12.25
N GLN A 37 11.78 -8.68 -12.55
CA GLN A 37 11.31 -9.48 -13.71
C GLN A 37 10.20 -10.49 -13.33
N ALA A 38 9.71 -10.46 -12.09
CA ALA A 38 8.63 -11.33 -11.67
C ALA A 38 7.32 -10.98 -12.39
N LYS A 39 6.43 -11.96 -12.51
CA LYS A 39 5.11 -11.78 -13.11
C LYS A 39 4.07 -11.56 -12.02
N SER A 40 3.10 -10.71 -12.34
CA SER A 40 1.90 -10.47 -11.53
C SER A 40 0.67 -10.49 -12.45
N LEU A 41 -0.51 -10.14 -11.93
CA LEU A 41 -1.73 -10.00 -12.71
C LEU A 41 -1.50 -9.10 -13.94
N PRO A 42 -2.14 -9.40 -15.08
CA PRO A 42 -1.98 -8.61 -16.31
C PRO A 42 -2.18 -7.12 -16.05
N TRP A 43 -1.30 -6.32 -16.65
CA TRP A 43 -1.31 -4.87 -16.52
C TRP A 43 -0.82 -4.27 -17.83
N ASN A 44 -1.66 -3.49 -18.49
CA ASN A 44 -1.32 -2.86 -19.78
C ASN A 44 -1.20 -1.33 -19.69
N GLY A 45 -1.36 -0.76 -18.50
CA GLY A 45 -1.19 0.68 -18.24
C GLY A 45 0.24 1.05 -17.82
N HIS A 46 0.66 2.28 -18.14
CA HIS A 46 1.90 2.89 -17.63
C HIS A 46 1.69 3.72 -16.36
N ASN A 47 0.47 3.75 -15.83
CA ASN A 47 0.09 4.54 -14.66
C ASN A 47 -0.20 3.63 -13.45
N TRP A 48 -0.37 4.24 -12.27
CA TRP A 48 -0.71 3.52 -11.04
C TRP A 48 -2.09 2.85 -11.08
N ASN A 49 -3.02 3.40 -11.86
CA ASN A 49 -4.40 2.94 -11.98
C ASN A 49 -4.70 2.24 -13.31
N LEU A 50 -5.87 1.61 -13.36
CA LEU A 50 -6.45 1.07 -14.59
C LEU A 50 -6.74 2.24 -15.55
N SER A 51 -6.21 2.13 -16.76
CA SER A 51 -6.38 3.08 -17.87
C SER A 51 -7.74 2.99 -18.55
N GLY A 52 -8.51 1.93 -18.29
CA GLY A 52 -9.76 1.61 -18.98
C GLY A 52 -9.57 0.77 -20.24
N GLY A 53 -8.33 0.62 -20.73
CA GLY A 53 -7.97 -0.25 -21.84
C GLY A 53 -7.68 -1.70 -21.44
N GLU A 54 -7.78 -2.05 -20.16
CA GLU A 54 -7.54 -3.41 -19.68
C GLU A 54 -8.62 -4.36 -20.20
N SER A 55 -8.21 -5.42 -20.89
CA SER A 55 -9.09 -6.51 -21.36
C SER A 55 -9.15 -7.71 -20.39
N TYR A 56 -8.65 -7.54 -19.17
CA TYR A 56 -8.62 -8.60 -18.17
C TYR A 56 -10.03 -8.99 -17.72
N ASP A 57 -10.38 -10.28 -17.83
CA ASP A 57 -11.67 -10.81 -17.36
C ASP A 57 -11.62 -11.08 -15.85
N THR A 58 -12.37 -10.28 -15.09
CA THR A 58 -12.41 -10.34 -13.62
C THR A 58 -12.96 -11.67 -13.08
N LYS A 59 -13.61 -12.49 -13.91
CA LYS A 59 -13.98 -13.87 -13.54
C LYS A 59 -12.77 -14.76 -13.25
N ASN A 60 -11.60 -14.43 -13.82
CA ASN A 60 -10.35 -15.13 -13.55
C ASN A 60 -9.59 -14.57 -12.34
N LEU A 61 -10.04 -13.43 -11.78
CA LEU A 61 -9.31 -12.68 -10.75
C LEU A 61 -8.88 -13.55 -9.57
N VAL A 62 -9.82 -14.31 -9.02
CA VAL A 62 -9.57 -15.15 -7.84
C VAL A 62 -8.55 -16.23 -8.17
N ARG A 63 -8.76 -16.98 -9.26
CA ARG A 63 -7.87 -18.06 -9.68
C ARG A 63 -6.45 -17.53 -9.92
N ASP A 64 -6.30 -16.53 -10.77
CA ASP A 64 -4.99 -16.03 -11.19
C ASP A 64 -4.24 -15.41 -10.01
N THR A 65 -4.95 -14.72 -9.10
CA THR A 65 -4.34 -14.19 -7.87
C THR A 65 -3.80 -15.32 -7.00
N LEU A 66 -4.56 -16.40 -6.78
CA LEU A 66 -4.13 -17.52 -5.96
C LEU A 66 -2.99 -18.33 -6.60
N GLU A 67 -2.98 -18.47 -7.93
CA GLU A 67 -1.90 -19.10 -8.68
C GLU A 67 -0.57 -18.34 -8.56
N ILE A 68 -0.62 -17.01 -8.42
CA ILE A 68 0.57 -16.20 -8.17
C ILE A 68 0.99 -16.24 -6.69
N LEU A 69 0.04 -16.29 -5.76
CA LEU A 69 0.31 -16.25 -4.31
C LEU A 69 0.65 -17.63 -3.71
N VAL A 70 1.57 -18.36 -4.35
CA VAL A 70 2.12 -19.64 -3.87
C VAL A 70 3.16 -19.43 -2.76
N PRO A 71 3.54 -20.45 -1.96
CA PRO A 71 4.36 -20.26 -0.76
C PRO A 71 5.71 -19.56 -0.96
N ASP A 72 6.37 -19.75 -2.11
CA ASP A 72 7.68 -19.18 -2.43
C ASP A 72 7.61 -17.79 -3.08
N THR A 73 6.42 -17.25 -3.33
CA THR A 73 6.25 -15.91 -3.91
C THR A 73 6.87 -14.83 -3.02
N PRO A 74 7.79 -13.99 -3.53
CA PRO A 74 8.41 -12.90 -2.77
C PRO A 74 7.39 -11.87 -2.27
N ILE A 75 7.66 -11.22 -1.12
CA ILE A 75 6.72 -10.28 -0.48
C ILE A 75 6.34 -9.14 -1.42
N LEU A 76 7.31 -8.51 -2.09
CA LEU A 76 7.02 -7.43 -3.04
C LEU A 76 6.11 -7.88 -4.20
N VAL A 77 6.24 -9.13 -4.67
CA VAL A 77 5.36 -9.70 -5.70
C VAL A 77 3.94 -9.90 -5.16
N ARG A 78 3.80 -10.36 -3.92
CA ARG A 78 2.50 -10.46 -3.25
C ARG A 78 1.82 -9.10 -3.14
N MET A 79 2.57 -8.08 -2.69
CA MET A 79 2.07 -6.71 -2.55
C MET A 79 1.55 -6.16 -3.87
N GLU A 80 2.34 -6.25 -4.96
CA GLU A 80 1.91 -5.77 -6.28
C GLU A 80 0.71 -6.55 -6.82
N THR A 81 0.69 -7.87 -6.60
CA THR A 81 -0.41 -8.74 -7.03
C THR A 81 -1.70 -8.39 -6.32
N LEU A 82 -1.66 -8.19 -5.01
CA LEU A 82 -2.83 -7.80 -4.21
C LEU A 82 -3.27 -6.38 -4.55
N ARG A 83 -2.36 -5.44 -4.79
CA ARG A 83 -2.67 -4.08 -5.27
C ARG A 83 -3.44 -4.12 -6.59
N ARG A 84 -2.92 -4.84 -7.60
CA ARG A 84 -3.59 -5.02 -8.90
C ARG A 84 -4.93 -5.73 -8.74
N ALA A 85 -4.98 -6.75 -7.88
CA ALA A 85 -6.21 -7.48 -7.61
C ALA A 85 -7.29 -6.56 -7.05
N THR A 86 -6.94 -5.63 -6.16
CA THR A 86 -7.86 -4.62 -5.60
C THR A 86 -8.40 -3.67 -6.65
N LEU A 87 -7.55 -3.24 -7.59
CA LEU A 87 -7.98 -2.38 -8.70
C LEU A 87 -9.01 -3.08 -9.58
N TYR A 88 -8.79 -4.36 -9.92
CA TYR A 88 -9.75 -5.17 -10.67
C TYR A 88 -11.02 -5.50 -9.86
N ALA A 89 -10.87 -5.85 -8.58
CA ALA A 89 -11.95 -6.22 -7.68
C ALA A 89 -13.00 -5.11 -7.51
N ARG A 90 -12.61 -3.83 -7.62
CA ARG A 90 -13.58 -2.72 -7.60
C ARG A 90 -14.63 -2.80 -8.71
N LYS A 91 -14.30 -3.41 -9.84
CA LYS A 91 -15.24 -3.61 -10.96
C LYS A 91 -16.15 -4.84 -10.76
N ASP A 92 -15.79 -5.74 -9.85
CA ASP A 92 -16.43 -7.04 -9.64
C ASP A 92 -16.56 -7.36 -8.14
N PRO A 93 -17.65 -6.93 -7.48
CA PRO A 93 -17.85 -7.13 -6.05
C PRO A 93 -17.97 -8.61 -5.66
N VAL A 94 -18.35 -9.48 -6.59
CA VAL A 94 -18.42 -10.94 -6.36
C VAL A 94 -17.00 -11.49 -6.25
N ALA A 95 -16.14 -11.16 -7.22
CA ALA A 95 -14.73 -11.55 -7.17
C ALA A 95 -14.01 -10.95 -5.95
N ALA A 96 -14.32 -9.71 -5.57
CA ALA A 96 -13.77 -9.07 -4.38
C ALA A 96 -14.07 -9.86 -3.09
N LYS A 97 -15.34 -10.26 -2.91
CA LYS A 97 -15.77 -11.05 -1.76
C LYS A 97 -15.17 -12.44 -1.78
N GLU A 98 -15.15 -13.10 -2.94
CA GLU A 98 -14.59 -14.44 -3.07
C GLU A 98 -13.09 -14.45 -2.78
N LEU A 99 -12.32 -13.51 -3.33
CA LEU A 99 -10.88 -13.45 -3.12
C LEU A 99 -10.54 -13.30 -1.62
N LEU A 100 -11.19 -12.36 -0.93
CA LEU A 100 -11.00 -12.18 0.51
C LEU A 100 -11.34 -13.46 1.29
N ALA A 101 -12.46 -14.10 0.98
CA ALA A 101 -12.89 -15.34 1.64
C ALA A 101 -11.89 -16.48 1.42
N ARG A 102 -11.36 -16.65 0.21
CA ARG A 102 -10.38 -17.71 -0.14
C ARG A 102 -9.05 -17.51 0.59
N LEU A 103 -8.53 -16.28 0.64
CA LEU A 103 -7.29 -15.98 1.35
C LEU A 103 -7.46 -16.18 2.86
N HIS A 104 -8.58 -15.76 3.43
CA HIS A 104 -8.89 -15.98 4.85
C HIS A 104 -9.03 -17.48 5.18
N ALA A 105 -9.72 -18.25 4.33
CA ALA A 105 -9.84 -19.70 4.48
C ALA A 105 -8.47 -20.39 4.43
N ARG A 106 -7.57 -19.97 3.54
CA ARG A 106 -6.20 -20.50 3.48
C ARG A 106 -5.43 -20.24 4.78
N ALA A 107 -5.47 -19.01 5.29
CA ALA A 107 -4.77 -18.64 6.52
C ALA A 107 -5.29 -19.40 7.75
N THR A 108 -6.61 -19.52 7.89
CA THR A 108 -7.25 -20.25 8.99
C THR A 108 -7.08 -21.77 8.89
N SER A 109 -7.07 -22.34 7.68
CA SER A 109 -6.79 -23.76 7.47
C SER A 109 -5.36 -24.11 7.86
N ALA A 110 -4.38 -23.29 7.48
CA ALA A 110 -2.98 -23.48 7.86
C ALA A 110 -2.80 -23.44 9.39
N GLU A 111 -3.39 -22.44 10.05
CA GLU A 111 -3.39 -22.35 11.51
C GLU A 111 -4.05 -23.55 12.18
N SER A 112 -5.22 -23.98 11.71
CA SER A 112 -5.95 -25.13 12.27
C SER A 112 -5.19 -26.46 12.09
N SER A 113 -4.31 -26.55 11.08
CA SER A 113 -3.44 -27.70 10.85
C SER A 113 -2.16 -27.68 11.71
N GLY A 114 -2.00 -26.71 12.61
CA GLY A 114 -0.82 -26.56 13.47
C GLY A 114 0.40 -25.94 12.78
N HIS A 115 0.25 -25.49 11.54
CA HIS A 115 1.33 -24.91 10.73
C HIS A 115 0.93 -23.51 10.27
N PRO A 116 0.84 -22.51 11.18
CA PRO A 116 0.45 -21.17 10.80
C PRO A 116 1.45 -20.58 9.80
N GLU A 117 0.98 -20.35 8.57
CA GLU A 117 1.79 -19.77 7.50
C GLU A 117 1.77 -18.24 7.58
N ALA A 118 2.92 -17.64 7.87
CA ALA A 118 3.08 -16.18 7.92
C ALA A 118 2.54 -15.50 6.66
N LEU A 119 2.85 -16.06 5.49
CA LEU A 119 2.48 -15.48 4.19
C LEU A 119 0.98 -15.59 3.89
N ALA A 120 0.30 -16.61 4.43
CA ALA A 120 -1.15 -16.71 4.30
C ALA A 120 -1.86 -15.60 5.08
N TRP A 121 -1.40 -15.29 6.30
CA TRP A 121 -1.88 -14.16 7.11
C TRP A 121 -1.53 -12.81 6.49
N PHE A 122 -0.33 -12.70 5.91
CA PHE A 122 0.10 -11.50 5.19
C PHE A 122 -0.85 -11.18 4.05
N ASP A 123 -1.15 -12.15 3.18
CA ASP A 123 -1.93 -11.93 1.96
C ASP A 123 -3.36 -11.45 2.28
N VAL A 124 -4.03 -12.06 3.27
CA VAL A 124 -5.37 -11.63 3.67
C VAL A 124 -5.35 -10.26 4.35
N GLY A 125 -4.36 -9.99 5.19
CA GLY A 125 -4.23 -8.71 5.90
C GLY A 125 -3.94 -7.56 4.95
N TYR A 126 -2.97 -7.74 4.05
CA TYR A 126 -2.59 -6.74 3.06
C TYR A 126 -3.74 -6.47 2.08
N LEU A 127 -4.46 -7.50 1.62
CA LEU A 127 -5.65 -7.32 0.79
C LEU A 127 -6.72 -6.50 1.52
N ALA A 128 -7.03 -6.81 2.78
CA ALA A 128 -8.03 -6.09 3.56
C ALA A 128 -7.70 -4.59 3.68
N GLU A 129 -6.42 -4.24 3.89
CA GLU A 129 -5.98 -2.84 3.97
C GLU A 129 -6.03 -2.14 2.60
N THR A 130 -5.64 -2.82 1.50
CA THR A 130 -5.81 -2.25 0.15
C THR A 130 -7.30 -2.01 -0.18
N TYR A 131 -8.19 -2.92 0.21
CA TYR A 131 -9.63 -2.77 0.01
C TYR A 131 -10.19 -1.56 0.76
N LYS A 132 -9.77 -1.34 2.00
CA LYS A 132 -10.16 -0.15 2.79
C LYS A 132 -9.79 1.16 2.10
N GLN A 133 -8.65 1.18 1.41
CA GLN A 133 -8.17 2.35 0.69
C GLN A 133 -8.85 2.60 -0.66
N TRP A 134 -9.54 1.61 -1.24
CA TRP A 134 -10.06 1.71 -2.61
C TRP A 134 -11.55 1.42 -2.75
N ILE A 135 -12.03 0.28 -2.25
CA ILE A 135 -13.40 -0.18 -2.48
C ILE A 135 -14.36 0.61 -1.61
N GLY A 136 -15.39 1.19 -2.24
CA GLY A 136 -16.36 2.05 -1.56
C GLY A 136 -15.82 3.42 -1.14
N GLN A 137 -14.59 3.78 -1.53
CA GLN A 137 -14.00 5.09 -1.24
C GLN A 137 -14.38 6.12 -2.30
N ASN A 138 -14.77 7.30 -1.83
CA ASN A 138 -15.02 8.48 -2.65
C ASN A 138 -13.80 9.41 -2.59
N LEU A 139 -12.85 9.17 -3.49
CA LEU A 139 -11.61 9.94 -3.61
C LEU A 139 -11.76 10.90 -4.79
N PRO A 140 -11.85 12.22 -4.54
CA PRO A 140 -12.01 13.22 -5.59
C PRO A 140 -10.99 13.03 -6.71
N HIS A 141 -11.43 13.10 -7.96
CA HIS A 141 -10.61 12.95 -9.18
C HIS A 141 -10.01 11.56 -9.43
N MET A 142 -10.06 10.63 -8.46
CA MET A 142 -9.51 9.28 -8.63
C MET A 142 -10.60 8.24 -8.83
N THR A 143 -11.78 8.44 -8.25
CA THR A 143 -12.85 7.44 -8.22
C THR A 143 -14.16 7.93 -8.80
N ASP A 144 -14.11 9.06 -9.52
CA ASP A 144 -15.28 9.65 -10.17
C ASP A 144 -15.90 8.65 -11.16
N GLY A 145 -17.21 8.43 -11.03
CA GLY A 145 -17.95 7.48 -11.88
C GLY A 145 -17.65 6.00 -11.62
N MET A 146 -16.82 5.66 -10.63
CA MET A 146 -16.59 4.26 -10.23
C MET A 146 -17.71 3.73 -9.33
N ARG A 147 -17.81 2.40 -9.25
CA ARG A 147 -18.75 1.73 -8.33
C ARG A 147 -18.43 2.09 -6.88
N MET A 148 -19.49 2.23 -6.09
CA MET A 148 -19.48 2.52 -4.66
C MET A 148 -20.05 1.35 -3.85
N ASP A 149 -19.65 0.13 -4.21
CA ASP A 149 -20.03 -1.06 -3.47
C ASP A 149 -19.44 -1.03 -2.06
N ALA A 150 -20.11 -1.69 -1.11
CA ALA A 150 -19.60 -1.83 0.24
C ALA A 150 -18.27 -2.60 0.23
N ASN A 151 -17.29 -2.14 1.02
CA ASN A 151 -16.02 -2.83 1.17
C ASN A 151 -16.26 -4.22 1.83
N PRO A 152 -15.93 -5.34 1.16
CA PRO A 152 -16.11 -6.68 1.72
C PRO A 152 -15.18 -6.97 2.90
N ALA A 153 -14.10 -6.20 3.08
CA ALA A 153 -13.22 -6.26 4.23
C ALA A 153 -13.66 -5.35 5.40
N ALA A 154 -14.86 -4.76 5.34
CA ALA A 154 -15.40 -4.00 6.47
C ALA A 154 -15.47 -4.88 7.73
N GLY A 155 -14.89 -4.38 8.83
CA GLY A 155 -14.78 -5.12 10.09
C GLY A 155 -13.58 -6.08 10.18
N VAL A 156 -12.80 -6.26 9.11
CA VAL A 156 -11.54 -7.02 9.17
C VAL A 156 -10.40 -6.09 9.61
N ASP A 157 -9.70 -6.45 10.68
CA ASP A 157 -8.48 -5.77 11.11
C ASP A 157 -7.27 -6.30 10.32
N GLY A 158 -7.12 -5.84 9.08
CA GLY A 158 -6.04 -6.27 8.19
C GLY A 158 -4.65 -5.97 8.73
N TYR A 159 -4.47 -4.83 9.40
CA TYR A 159 -3.22 -4.51 10.07
C TYR A 159 -2.86 -5.53 11.17
N ALA A 160 -3.81 -5.93 12.02
CA ALA A 160 -3.56 -6.98 13.01
C ALA A 160 -3.13 -8.31 12.37
N LEU A 161 -3.70 -8.66 11.21
CA LEU A 161 -3.31 -9.86 10.45
C LEU A 161 -1.89 -9.74 9.87
N VAL A 162 -1.51 -8.56 9.36
CA VAL A 162 -0.13 -8.29 8.90
C VAL A 162 0.85 -8.30 10.07
N LYS A 163 0.49 -7.71 11.22
CA LYS A 163 1.31 -7.75 12.43
C LYS A 163 1.55 -9.19 12.91
N LYS A 164 0.52 -10.05 12.85
CA LYS A 164 0.65 -11.49 13.10
C LYS A 164 1.60 -12.15 12.10
N ALA A 165 1.49 -11.83 10.82
CA ALA A 165 2.37 -12.35 9.78
C ALA A 165 3.83 -11.97 10.02
N VAL A 166 4.11 -10.71 10.36
CA VAL A 166 5.45 -10.22 10.72
C VAL A 166 6.02 -11.05 11.87
N ALA A 167 5.26 -11.22 12.95
CA ALA A 167 5.73 -11.99 14.11
C ALA A 167 6.05 -13.46 13.76
N LEU A 168 5.17 -14.13 13.00
CA LEU A 168 5.40 -15.50 12.54
C LEU A 168 6.63 -15.60 11.62
N ARG A 169 6.79 -14.63 10.71
CA ARG A 169 7.90 -14.58 9.77
C ARG A 169 9.22 -14.35 10.50
N SER A 170 9.26 -13.43 11.45
CA SER A 170 10.47 -13.17 12.21
C SER A 170 10.89 -14.36 13.08
N ALA A 171 9.92 -15.07 13.65
CA ALA A 171 10.19 -16.31 14.37
C ALA A 171 10.78 -17.40 13.45
N ALA A 172 10.26 -17.54 12.23
CA ALA A 172 10.73 -18.52 11.26
C ALA A 172 12.13 -18.20 10.67
N LEU A 173 12.44 -16.91 10.50
CA LEU A 173 13.73 -16.46 9.94
C LEU A 173 14.82 -16.25 11.00
N HIS A 174 14.46 -16.28 12.29
CA HIS A 174 15.33 -15.82 13.39
C HIS A 174 15.86 -14.39 13.17
N GLY A 175 15.03 -13.51 12.62
CA GLY A 175 15.35 -12.13 12.28
C GLY A 175 14.22 -11.47 11.49
N ASP A 176 14.32 -10.16 11.26
CA ASP A 176 13.27 -9.41 10.55
C ASP A 176 13.24 -9.74 9.04
N ASP A 177 12.07 -9.57 8.41
CA ASP A 177 11.90 -9.59 6.95
C ASP A 177 11.64 -8.16 6.45
N PRO A 178 12.66 -7.44 5.94
CA PRO A 178 12.54 -6.02 5.62
C PRO A 178 11.45 -5.67 4.60
N GLN A 179 11.09 -6.59 3.70
CA GLN A 179 10.00 -6.36 2.75
C GLN A 179 8.63 -6.44 3.43
N MET A 180 8.48 -7.29 4.45
CA MET A 180 7.26 -7.35 5.25
C MET A 180 7.15 -6.12 6.17
N GLU A 181 8.26 -5.65 6.71
CA GLU A 181 8.31 -4.38 7.47
C GLU A 181 7.98 -3.19 6.57
N PHE A 182 8.41 -3.19 5.31
CA PHE A 182 8.01 -2.18 4.33
C PHE A 182 6.49 -2.16 4.13
N ALA A 183 5.85 -3.32 3.96
CA ALA A 183 4.40 -3.42 3.85
C ALA A 183 3.68 -2.88 5.10
N ALA A 184 4.15 -3.24 6.29
CA ALA A 184 3.60 -2.76 7.56
C ALA A 184 3.77 -1.24 7.73
N ALA A 185 4.90 -0.68 7.29
CA ALA A 185 5.15 0.75 7.28
C ALA A 185 4.16 1.49 6.36
N LEU A 186 3.86 0.94 5.17
CA LEU A 186 2.86 1.52 4.25
C LEU A 186 1.45 1.52 4.84
N ILE A 187 1.05 0.45 5.54
CA ILE A 187 -0.26 0.35 6.19
C ILE A 187 -0.39 1.38 7.31
N THR A 188 0.69 1.58 8.08
CA THR A 188 0.70 2.44 9.26
C THR A 188 1.04 3.91 8.97
N LEU A 189 1.15 4.33 7.70
CA LEU A 189 1.44 5.71 7.31
C LEU A 189 0.51 6.75 7.93
N SER A 190 -0.75 6.40 8.19
CA SER A 190 -1.72 7.25 8.89
C SER A 190 -2.13 6.68 10.26
N GLY A 191 -1.37 5.71 10.78
CA GLY A 191 -1.63 4.97 12.01
C GLY A 191 -0.78 5.45 13.20
N PRO A 192 -0.66 4.63 14.27
CA PRO A 192 0.12 4.97 15.45
C PRO A 192 1.60 5.20 15.13
N GLN A 193 2.12 6.35 15.56
CA GLN A 193 3.44 6.84 15.18
C GLN A 193 4.61 5.92 15.58
N ALA A 194 4.51 5.30 16.77
CA ALA A 194 5.57 4.47 17.31
C ALA A 194 5.77 3.19 16.50
N GLU A 195 4.68 2.50 16.16
CA GLU A 195 4.73 1.27 15.36
C GLU A 195 5.18 1.57 13.92
N HIS A 196 4.67 2.65 13.33
CA HIS A 196 5.08 3.08 12.00
C HIS A 196 6.60 3.29 11.90
N ARG A 197 7.16 4.03 12.86
CA ARG A 197 8.60 4.35 12.89
C ARG A 197 9.46 3.10 12.98
N GLU A 198 9.06 2.10 13.76
CA GLU A 198 9.81 0.85 13.88
C GLU A 198 9.85 0.11 12.53
N TYR A 199 8.70 -0.06 11.89
CA TYR A 199 8.61 -0.72 10.58
C TYR A 199 9.41 0.04 9.52
N ALA A 200 9.28 1.37 9.47
CA ALA A 200 10.01 2.21 8.54
C ALA A 200 11.53 2.07 8.72
N GLN A 201 12.03 2.08 9.95
CA GLN A 201 13.45 1.92 10.24
C GLN A 201 13.99 0.57 9.77
N LYS A 202 13.28 -0.52 10.06
CA LYS A 202 13.68 -1.88 9.65
C LYS A 202 13.66 -2.05 8.13
N ALA A 203 12.63 -1.54 7.45
CA ALA A 203 12.55 -1.52 6.00
C ALA A 203 13.74 -0.77 5.37
N ILE A 204 14.02 0.45 5.84
CA ILE A 204 15.12 1.28 5.35
C ILE A 204 16.48 0.63 5.64
N ALA A 205 16.64 0.00 6.79
CA ALA A 205 17.87 -0.72 7.14
C ALA A 205 18.12 -1.90 6.20
N GLY A 206 17.09 -2.72 5.93
CA GLY A 206 17.20 -3.89 5.06
C GLY A 206 17.44 -3.57 3.59
N ALA A 207 17.01 -2.40 3.12
CA ALA A 207 17.28 -1.94 1.75
C ALA A 207 18.78 -1.78 1.43
N LYS A 208 19.66 -1.73 2.44
CA LYS A 208 21.11 -1.72 2.23
C LYS A 208 21.62 -3.02 1.58
N THR A 209 20.90 -4.12 1.75
CA THR A 209 21.27 -5.44 1.24
C THR A 209 20.22 -6.02 0.27
N ASP A 210 19.09 -5.35 0.10
CA ASP A 210 18.03 -5.71 -0.84
C ASP A 210 17.84 -4.60 -1.87
N SER A 211 18.39 -4.81 -3.07
CA SER A 211 18.36 -3.82 -4.15
C SER A 211 16.96 -3.57 -4.71
N LEU A 212 16.04 -4.54 -4.61
CA LEU A 212 14.68 -4.38 -5.09
C LEU A 212 13.85 -3.60 -4.07
N LEU A 213 14.06 -3.85 -2.78
CA LEU A 213 13.48 -3.01 -1.72
C LEU A 213 14.03 -1.57 -1.79
N ALA A 214 15.32 -1.40 -2.04
CA ALA A 214 15.92 -0.08 -2.23
C ALA A 214 15.29 0.70 -3.40
N GLN A 215 14.97 0.03 -4.51
CA GLN A 215 14.25 0.64 -5.63
C GLN A 215 12.86 1.11 -5.21
N ASN A 216 12.08 0.26 -4.54
CA ASN A 216 10.76 0.64 -4.02
C ASN A 216 10.83 1.87 -3.09
N LEU A 217 11.81 1.91 -2.19
CA LEU A 217 12.03 3.04 -1.29
C LEU A 217 12.48 4.33 -2.01
N ALA A 218 13.18 4.20 -3.14
CA ALA A 218 13.62 5.33 -3.96
C ALA A 218 12.53 5.85 -4.92
N THR A 219 11.53 5.03 -5.24
CA THR A 219 10.41 5.41 -6.09
C THR A 219 9.62 6.56 -5.46
N ARG A 220 9.30 7.56 -6.29
CA ARG A 220 8.54 8.76 -5.88
C ARG A 220 7.05 8.47 -5.86
N PHE A 221 6.36 9.06 -4.89
CA PHE A 221 4.96 8.82 -4.67
C PHE A 221 4.06 9.83 -5.42
N LEU A 222 3.60 9.49 -6.63
CA LEU A 222 2.71 10.30 -7.51
C LEU A 222 3.06 11.79 -7.70
N GLY A 223 3.75 12.14 -8.79
CA GLY A 223 3.83 13.51 -9.30
C GLY A 223 5.22 14.17 -9.19
N PRO A 224 5.48 15.26 -9.94
CA PRO A 224 6.84 15.78 -10.20
C PRO A 224 7.54 16.45 -8.99
N GLN A 225 6.84 16.73 -7.89
CA GLN A 225 7.43 17.29 -6.64
C GLN A 225 7.27 16.38 -5.43
N THR A 226 7.06 15.08 -5.63
CA THR A 226 6.76 14.18 -4.52
C THR A 226 7.99 13.53 -3.91
N GLU A 227 7.88 13.32 -2.61
CA GLU A 227 8.88 12.66 -1.79
C GLU A 227 9.06 11.21 -2.23
N THR A 228 10.26 10.68 -2.03
CA THR A 228 10.50 9.24 -2.19
C THR A 228 9.72 8.48 -1.12
N MET A 229 9.44 7.20 -1.37
CA MET A 229 8.76 6.39 -0.36
C MET A 229 9.56 6.35 0.96
N SER A 230 10.89 6.29 0.90
CA SER A 230 11.73 6.40 2.09
C SER A 230 11.54 7.71 2.85
N GLN A 231 11.38 8.84 2.16
CA GLN A 231 11.15 10.14 2.80
C GLN A 231 9.77 10.19 3.44
N LEU A 232 8.74 9.64 2.77
CA LEU A 232 7.38 9.57 3.29
C LEU A 232 7.32 8.71 4.57
N LEU A 233 7.95 7.53 4.56
CA LEU A 233 8.03 6.63 5.71
C LEU A 233 8.85 7.21 6.88
N ALA A 234 9.84 8.05 6.61
CA ALA A 234 10.68 8.63 7.67
C ALA A 234 10.03 9.82 8.39
N LYS A 235 9.03 10.46 7.77
CA LYS A 235 8.39 11.69 8.28
C LYS A 235 7.22 11.43 9.21
N ASN A 236 6.50 10.35 8.96
CA ASN A 236 5.35 9.95 9.78
C ASN A 236 5.83 9.22 11.03
#